data_AF-A0A7S0AAR6-F1
#
_entry.id   AF-A0A7S0AAR6-F1
#
_cell.length_a   1.000
_cell.length_b   1.000
_cell.length_c   1.000
_cell.angle_alpha   90.00
_cell.angle_beta   90.00
_cell.angle_gamma   90.00
#
_symmetry.space_group_name_H-M   'P 1'
#
loop_
_entity.id
_entity.type
_entity.pdbx_description
1 polymer ?
#
loop_
_entity_poly.entity_id
_entity_poly.type
_entity_poly.pdbx_seq_one_letter_code
_entity_poly.pdbx_strand_id
1 'polypeptide(L)'
;GYDIIGPAISLTCALTPEAAGSGGFVDSTSSPATTPPTCQARECTTGKPSLLGVTHDCDNKTTGETCTASAQEGYMYTSGGATTLTCEANGAFSGNVPSVEPATCGTIDFGPGSANTCNSKILGTNCWAYCADQNYEGTMTQYDCTLVSGTATYVSTTGVDIQCTCKAGAACTRRLIELQQAVQQRTLGSCDLSEAAMGLVDVGVSHDCLGKGDTEACVVECSDGYELQGRPSLYHCREGRFVGEGLPTCKAKPCTMKFPSGEGVTHDCSGVTTDSTCAATCGGGYSHKRGSAPQTLTCQENGEFSSAE
;
A
#
# COMPACT_ATOMS: atom_id res chain seq x y z
N GLY A 1 -24.75 16.02 15.56
CA GLY A 1 -23.62 16.86 15.11
C GLY A 1 -23.14 17.84 16.14
N TYR A 2 -23.98 18.26 17.09
CA TYR A 2 -23.56 19.17 18.15
C TYR A 2 -23.97 18.60 19.50
N ASP A 3 -23.07 18.68 20.47
CA ASP A 3 -23.29 18.29 21.85
C ASP A 3 -23.56 19.53 22.70
N ILE A 4 -24.59 19.47 23.53
CA ILE A 4 -24.93 20.57 24.45
C ILE A 4 -23.93 20.53 25.61
N ILE A 5 -23.17 21.61 25.80
CA ILE A 5 -22.40 21.84 27.01
C ILE A 5 -23.19 22.77 27.94
N GLY A 6 -23.40 22.31 29.17
CA GLY A 6 -24.09 23.06 30.21
C GLY A 6 -25.53 22.61 30.44
N PRO A 7 -26.28 23.30 31.30
CA PRO A 7 -27.65 22.93 31.61
C PRO A 7 -28.55 23.13 30.38
N ALA A 8 -29.12 22.04 29.88
CA ALA A 8 -30.22 22.10 28.93
C ALA A 8 -31.47 22.56 29.71
N ILE A 9 -31.85 23.82 29.55
CA ILE A 9 -32.96 24.43 30.28
C ILE A 9 -34.25 24.26 29.48
N SER A 10 -35.33 23.80 30.11
CA SER A 10 -36.64 23.72 29.45
C SER A 10 -37.26 25.12 29.35
N LEU A 11 -37.39 25.59 28.11
CA LEU A 11 -38.04 26.85 27.78
C LEU A 11 -39.54 26.63 27.58
N THR A 12 -40.34 27.50 28.17
CA THR A 12 -41.79 27.59 28.01
C THR A 12 -42.15 28.85 27.24
N CYS A 13 -43.22 28.80 26.44
CA CYS A 13 -43.72 29.97 25.73
C CYS A 13 -44.54 30.84 26.68
N ALA A 14 -44.15 32.10 26.88
CA ALA A 14 -44.90 33.07 27.68
C ALA A 14 -44.99 34.42 26.96
N LEU A 15 -46.21 34.96 26.89
CA LEU A 15 -46.50 36.28 26.35
C LEU A 15 -46.31 37.35 27.45
N THR A 16 -45.09 37.48 28.00
CA THR A 16 -44.74 38.54 28.96
C THR A 16 -43.88 39.62 28.29
N PRO A 17 -43.92 40.89 28.78
CA PRO A 17 -43.10 41.97 28.24
C PRO A 17 -41.58 41.68 28.29
N GLU A 18 -41.15 40.83 29.22
CA GLU A 18 -39.76 40.41 29.40
C GLU A 18 -39.28 39.41 28.33
N ALA A 19 -40.22 38.73 27.64
CA ALA A 19 -39.93 37.75 26.59
C ALA A 19 -39.86 38.37 25.18
N ALA A 20 -40.05 39.69 25.05
CA ALA A 20 -40.03 40.40 23.77
C ALA A 20 -38.66 40.34 23.07
N GLY A 21 -37.57 40.20 23.83
CA GLY A 21 -36.21 40.04 23.31
C GLY A 21 -35.84 38.60 22.94
N SER A 22 -36.60 37.60 23.39
CA SER A 22 -36.31 36.18 23.19
C SER A 22 -37.29 35.48 22.25
N GLY A 23 -38.22 36.20 21.60
CA GLY A 23 -39.24 35.62 20.73
C GLY A 23 -40.33 34.84 21.49
N GLY A 24 -40.55 35.14 22.78
CA GLY A 24 -41.59 34.52 23.60
C GLY A 24 -41.14 33.33 24.45
N PHE A 25 -39.85 32.99 24.48
CA PHE A 25 -39.31 31.88 25.29
C PHE A 25 -38.82 32.36 26.67
N VAL A 26 -39.29 31.71 27.74
CA VAL A 26 -38.90 31.96 29.14
C VAL A 26 -38.51 30.65 29.86
N ASP A 27 -37.56 30.71 30.79
CA ASP A 27 -37.20 29.58 31.66
C ASP A 27 -38.40 29.18 32.53
N SER A 28 -38.69 27.88 32.59
CA SER A 28 -39.77 27.30 33.40
C SER A 28 -39.54 27.44 34.91
N THR A 29 -38.36 27.84 35.37
CA THR A 29 -38.00 27.81 36.80
C THR A 29 -37.59 29.14 37.46
N SER A 30 -37.11 30.19 36.76
CA SER A 30 -37.06 31.60 37.23
C SER A 30 -36.32 32.54 36.25
N SER A 31 -36.61 33.85 36.29
CA SER A 31 -35.93 34.94 35.56
C SER A 31 -34.67 35.39 36.34
N PRO A 32 -33.49 35.67 35.71
CA PRO A 32 -33.36 36.38 34.43
C PRO A 32 -32.55 35.67 33.35
N ALA A 33 -32.72 36.19 32.12
CA ALA A 33 -31.98 35.91 30.87
C ALA A 33 -31.13 34.64 30.87
N THR A 34 -31.74 33.53 30.44
CA THR A 34 -31.01 32.30 30.21
C THR A 34 -30.04 32.48 29.06
N THR A 35 -28.75 32.27 29.34
CA THR A 35 -27.78 32.05 28.28
C THR A 35 -28.19 30.79 27.53
N PRO A 36 -28.38 30.83 26.20
CA PRO A 36 -28.68 29.64 25.44
C PRO A 36 -27.59 28.58 25.69
N PRO A 37 -27.94 27.28 25.67
CA PRO A 37 -26.94 26.23 25.82
C PRO A 37 -25.87 26.38 24.75
N THR A 38 -24.61 26.21 25.15
CA THR A 38 -23.50 26.22 24.19
C THR A 38 -23.50 24.90 23.45
N CYS A 39 -23.74 24.94 22.14
CA CYS A 39 -23.63 23.77 21.28
C CYS A 39 -22.18 23.64 20.80
N GLN A 40 -21.47 22.60 21.22
CA GLN A 40 -20.14 22.28 20.71
C GLN A 40 -20.27 21.33 19.52
N ALA A 41 -19.62 21.66 18.42
CA ALA A 41 -19.55 20.79 17.25
C ALA A 41 -18.82 19.50 17.59
N ARG A 42 -19.39 18.36 17.18
CA ARG A 42 -18.80 17.04 17.34
C ARG A 42 -17.71 16.82 16.30
N GLU A 43 -16.59 16.26 16.73
CA GLU A 43 -15.48 15.85 15.85
C GLU A 43 -15.89 14.66 14.96
N CYS A 44 -15.49 14.71 13.69
CA CYS A 44 -15.60 13.56 12.79
C CYS A 44 -14.40 12.63 12.94
N THR A 45 -14.68 11.38 13.31
CA THR A 45 -13.68 10.31 13.43
C THR A 45 -13.86 9.20 12.40
N THR A 46 -15.03 9.14 11.75
CA THR A 46 -15.39 8.09 10.80
C THR A 46 -15.19 8.55 9.36
N GLY A 47 -14.74 7.65 8.47
CA GLY A 47 -14.59 7.96 7.04
C GLY A 47 -13.36 8.81 6.71
N LYS A 48 -12.39 8.92 7.61
CA LYS A 48 -11.10 9.56 7.32
C LYS A 48 -10.39 8.78 6.19
N PRO A 49 -9.78 9.46 5.21
CA PRO A 49 -9.03 8.78 4.15
C PRO A 49 -7.89 7.96 4.75
N SER A 50 -7.81 6.69 4.38
CA SER A 50 -6.73 5.77 4.78
C SER A 50 -6.16 5.01 3.58
N LEU A 51 -6.28 5.61 2.38
CA LEU A 51 -5.76 5.08 1.12
C LEU A 51 -4.24 5.33 1.04
N LEU A 52 -3.48 4.36 0.54
CA LEU A 52 -2.06 4.52 0.30
C LEU A 52 -1.81 5.67 -0.70
N GLY A 53 -0.86 6.54 -0.39
CA GLY A 53 -0.52 7.68 -1.25
C GLY A 53 -1.52 8.84 -1.21
N VAL A 54 -2.44 8.86 -0.25
CA VAL A 54 -3.31 10.02 0.01
C VAL A 54 -2.91 10.70 1.32
N THR A 55 -2.70 12.01 1.24
CA THR A 55 -2.55 12.87 2.42
C THR A 55 -3.81 13.69 2.64
N HIS A 56 -4.12 14.03 3.89
CA HIS A 56 -5.30 14.81 4.23
C HIS A 56 -5.10 15.70 5.47
N ASP A 57 -5.91 16.75 5.61
CA ASP A 57 -5.96 17.61 6.79
C ASP A 57 -7.22 17.37 7.67
N CYS A 58 -7.85 16.19 7.56
CA CYS A 58 -9.11 15.85 8.25
C CYS A 58 -9.02 15.67 9.78
N ASP A 59 -7.86 15.85 10.39
CA ASP A 59 -7.71 15.68 11.83
C ASP A 59 -8.33 16.83 12.62
N ASN A 60 -9.03 16.48 13.70
CA ASN A 60 -9.73 17.42 14.59
C ASN A 60 -10.83 18.27 13.92
N LYS A 61 -11.31 17.90 12.72
CA LYS A 61 -12.42 18.60 12.06
C LYS A 61 -13.74 18.25 12.72
N THR A 62 -14.58 19.26 12.89
CA THR A 62 -15.88 19.18 13.56
C THR A 62 -17.03 19.42 12.60
N THR A 63 -18.25 19.12 13.02
CA THR A 63 -19.46 19.17 12.18
C THR A 63 -19.59 20.48 11.40
N GLY A 64 -19.73 20.37 10.08
CA GLY A 64 -19.82 21.49 9.14
C GLY A 64 -18.48 21.96 8.57
N GLU A 65 -17.35 21.55 9.15
CA GLU A 65 -16.02 21.84 8.61
C GLU A 65 -15.68 20.91 7.44
N THR A 66 -14.71 21.34 6.64
CA THR A 66 -14.21 20.59 5.49
C THR A 66 -12.73 20.28 5.63
N CYS A 67 -12.31 19.20 4.98
CA CYS A 67 -10.91 18.85 4.80
C CYS A 67 -10.64 18.50 3.33
N THR A 68 -9.39 18.57 2.94
CA THR A 68 -8.89 18.26 1.59
C THR A 68 -8.08 16.98 1.63
N ALA A 69 -8.41 16.05 0.74
CA ALA A 69 -7.63 14.85 0.48
C ALA A 69 -6.88 15.02 -0.86
N SER A 70 -5.58 14.77 -0.84
CA SER A 70 -4.66 15.05 -1.96
C SER A 70 -3.73 13.87 -2.20
N ALA A 71 -3.22 13.73 -3.43
CA ALA A 71 -2.12 12.83 -3.70
C ALA A 71 -0.88 13.22 -2.89
N GLN A 72 -0.25 12.23 -2.26
CA GLN A 72 1.05 12.36 -1.64
C GLN A 72 2.12 12.59 -2.71
N GLU A 73 3.23 13.23 -2.34
CA GLU A 73 4.39 13.32 -3.22
C GLU A 73 4.85 11.93 -3.69
N GLY A 74 5.13 11.79 -4.99
CA GLY A 74 5.44 10.50 -5.62
C GLY A 74 4.23 9.65 -5.99
N TYR A 75 3.00 10.15 -5.79
CA TYR A 75 1.76 9.56 -6.29
C TYR A 75 1.11 10.49 -7.31
N MET A 76 0.44 9.90 -8.30
CA MET A 76 -0.25 10.60 -9.37
C MET A 76 -1.74 10.34 -9.30
N TYR A 77 -2.56 11.36 -9.56
CA TYR A 77 -4.00 11.16 -9.71
C TYR A 77 -4.28 10.31 -10.94
N THR A 78 -5.00 9.20 -10.77
CA THR A 78 -5.45 8.38 -11.91
C THR A 78 -6.63 9.03 -12.62
N SER A 79 -7.43 9.80 -11.87
CA SER A 79 -8.52 10.61 -12.40
C SER A 79 -8.81 11.79 -11.47
N GLY A 80 -9.21 12.92 -12.06
CA GLY A 80 -9.57 14.12 -11.29
C GLY A 80 -8.37 14.80 -10.64
N GLY A 81 -8.48 15.08 -9.33
CA GLY A 81 -7.50 15.81 -8.55
C GLY A 81 -7.83 15.74 -7.06
N ALA A 82 -7.27 16.66 -6.27
CA ALA A 82 -7.60 16.76 -4.85
C ALA A 82 -9.11 16.94 -4.66
N THR A 83 -9.65 16.30 -3.63
CA THR A 83 -11.08 16.34 -3.31
C THR A 83 -11.31 16.96 -1.93
N THR A 84 -12.51 17.50 -1.74
CA THR A 84 -12.95 18.05 -0.46
C THR A 84 -13.96 17.11 0.18
N LEU A 85 -13.74 16.82 1.45
CA LEU A 85 -14.63 16.04 2.31
C LEU A 85 -15.29 16.97 3.32
N THR A 86 -16.55 16.70 3.65
CA THR A 86 -17.34 17.48 4.62
C THR A 86 -17.60 16.65 5.86
N CYS A 87 -17.33 17.19 7.04
CA CYS A 87 -17.68 16.55 8.30
C CYS A 87 -19.18 16.72 8.56
N GLU A 88 -19.92 15.61 8.47
CA GLU A 88 -21.37 15.58 8.61
C GLU A 88 -21.81 15.48 10.07
N ALA A 89 -23.10 15.78 10.31
CA ALA A 89 -23.67 15.78 11.65
C ALA A 89 -23.69 14.40 12.34
N ASN A 90 -23.48 13.31 11.61
CA ASN A 90 -23.33 11.96 12.18
C ASN A 90 -21.89 11.64 12.65
N GLY A 91 -20.94 12.58 12.52
CA GLY A 91 -19.54 12.35 12.91
C GLY A 91 -18.73 11.58 11.87
N ALA A 92 -19.21 11.50 10.64
CA ALA A 92 -18.51 10.91 9.50
C ALA A 92 -18.16 11.97 8.44
N PHE A 93 -17.06 11.74 7.73
CA PHE A 93 -16.75 12.51 6.52
C PHE A 93 -17.55 12.00 5.33
N SER A 94 -18.11 12.94 4.57
CA SER A 94 -18.84 12.72 3.32
C SER A 94 -18.05 13.29 2.14
N GLY A 95 -18.10 12.61 1.00
CA GLY A 95 -17.40 12.96 -0.23
C GLY A 95 -16.53 11.80 -0.74
N ASN A 96 -15.87 12.02 -1.87
CA ASN A 96 -15.04 10.99 -2.51
C ASN A 96 -13.57 11.22 -2.17
N VAL A 97 -12.84 10.17 -1.83
CA VAL A 97 -11.38 10.18 -1.71
C VAL A 97 -10.79 10.17 -3.14
N PRO A 98 -9.70 10.93 -3.44
CA PRO A 98 -9.11 10.92 -4.77
C PRO A 98 -8.54 9.54 -5.11
N SER A 99 -8.61 9.16 -6.38
CA SER A 99 -7.97 7.95 -6.87
C SER A 99 -6.54 8.25 -7.29
N VAL A 100 -5.57 7.57 -6.69
CA VAL A 100 -4.13 7.79 -6.89
C VAL A 100 -3.40 6.48 -7.13
N GLU A 101 -2.31 6.55 -7.87
CA GLU A 101 -1.38 5.45 -8.11
C GLU A 101 0.07 5.89 -7.83
N PRO A 102 0.93 4.99 -7.33
CA PRO A 102 2.33 5.31 -7.09
C PRO A 102 3.07 5.55 -8.41
N ALA A 103 4.05 6.47 -8.38
CA ALA A 103 5.02 6.57 -9.46
C ALA A 103 5.82 5.27 -9.59
N THR A 104 6.32 4.99 -10.79
CA THR A 104 7.18 3.83 -11.06
C THR A 104 8.59 4.29 -11.38
N CYS A 105 9.58 3.57 -10.87
CA CYS A 105 10.94 3.69 -11.38
C CYS A 105 11.01 3.09 -12.79
N GLY A 106 11.69 3.78 -13.70
CA GLY A 106 11.88 3.32 -15.08
C GLY A 106 12.75 2.06 -15.17
N THR A 107 13.01 1.60 -16.39
CA THR A 107 14.00 0.53 -16.63
C THR A 107 15.41 1.05 -16.40
N ILE A 108 16.28 0.22 -15.81
CA ILE A 108 17.68 0.56 -15.55
C ILE A 108 18.61 -0.51 -16.13
N ASP A 109 19.71 -0.06 -16.75
CA ASP A 109 20.80 -0.92 -17.22
C ASP A 109 22.02 -0.68 -16.32
N PHE A 110 22.42 -1.71 -15.58
CA PHE A 110 23.59 -1.67 -14.68
C PHE A 110 24.90 -1.98 -15.40
N GLY A 111 24.87 -2.09 -16.74
CA GLY A 111 26.04 -2.30 -17.57
C GLY A 111 26.32 -3.78 -17.89
N PRO A 112 27.43 -4.05 -18.59
CA PRO A 112 27.72 -5.38 -19.13
C PRO A 112 27.90 -6.42 -18.02
N GLY A 113 27.31 -7.60 -18.21
CA GLY A 113 27.41 -8.71 -17.27
C GLY A 113 26.52 -8.59 -16.04
N SER A 114 25.64 -7.59 -15.99
CA SER A 114 24.64 -7.44 -14.93
C SER A 114 23.26 -7.91 -15.40
N ALA A 115 22.49 -8.43 -14.45
CA ALA A 115 21.07 -8.71 -14.58
C ALA A 115 20.35 -8.13 -13.35
N ASN A 116 19.03 -7.92 -13.46
CA ASN A 116 18.27 -7.28 -12.38
C ASN A 116 16.78 -7.62 -12.38
N THR A 117 16.16 -7.44 -11.22
CA THR A 117 14.70 -7.50 -10.99
C THR A 117 14.06 -6.10 -10.92
N CYS A 118 14.78 -5.07 -11.36
CA CYS A 118 14.46 -3.65 -11.17
C CYS A 118 13.66 -3.03 -12.33
N ASN A 119 13.01 -3.79 -13.19
CA ASN A 119 12.26 -3.17 -14.27
C ASN A 119 10.85 -2.79 -13.80
N SER A 120 10.51 -1.49 -13.91
CA SER A 120 9.17 -0.96 -13.64
C SER A 120 8.65 -1.18 -12.21
N LYS A 121 9.52 -1.14 -11.19
CA LYS A 121 9.09 -1.24 -9.79
C LYS A 121 8.33 0.01 -9.35
N ILE A 122 7.33 -0.19 -8.50
CA ILE A 122 6.53 0.90 -7.92
C ILE A 122 7.30 1.59 -6.79
N LEU A 123 7.01 2.88 -6.58
CA LEU A 123 7.62 3.67 -5.51
C LEU A 123 7.46 3.00 -4.13
N GLY A 124 8.56 2.91 -3.38
CA GLY A 124 8.59 2.29 -2.05
C GLY A 124 8.87 0.78 -2.04
N THR A 125 8.97 0.14 -3.21
CA THR A 125 9.44 -1.25 -3.33
C THR A 125 10.93 -1.31 -3.63
N ASN A 126 11.49 -2.52 -3.55
CA ASN A 126 12.90 -2.78 -3.82
C ASN A 126 13.09 -3.86 -4.88
N CYS A 127 14.33 -3.98 -5.32
CA CYS A 127 14.77 -4.96 -6.31
C CYS A 127 16.26 -5.23 -6.13
N TRP A 128 16.78 -6.19 -6.89
CA TRP A 128 18.19 -6.57 -6.84
C TRP A 128 18.82 -6.49 -8.22
N ALA A 129 20.08 -6.04 -8.23
CA ALA A 129 20.99 -6.25 -9.34
C ALA A 129 22.05 -7.28 -8.93
N TYR A 130 22.45 -8.13 -9.86
CA TYR A 130 23.42 -9.20 -9.65
C TYR A 130 24.20 -9.49 -10.94
N CYS A 131 25.29 -10.26 -10.85
CA CYS A 131 26.06 -10.62 -12.03
C CYS A 131 25.39 -11.76 -12.80
N ALA A 132 25.12 -11.52 -14.08
CA ALA A 132 24.18 -12.27 -14.90
C ALA A 132 24.59 -13.72 -15.16
N ASP A 133 25.88 -14.01 -15.13
CA ASP A 133 26.41 -15.34 -15.39
C ASP A 133 27.68 -15.62 -14.57
N GLN A 134 28.08 -16.89 -14.53
CA GLN A 134 29.23 -17.35 -13.74
C GLN A 134 30.59 -16.78 -14.17
N ASN A 135 30.70 -16.16 -15.36
CA ASN A 135 31.94 -15.56 -15.85
C ASN A 135 32.17 -14.16 -15.27
N TYR A 136 31.13 -13.55 -14.71
CA TYR A 136 31.25 -12.30 -13.98
C TYR A 136 31.37 -12.56 -12.49
N GLU A 137 32.14 -11.71 -11.81
CA GLU A 137 32.23 -11.66 -10.35
C GLU A 137 31.85 -10.26 -9.85
N GLY A 138 31.19 -10.24 -8.71
CA GLY A 138 30.64 -9.04 -8.11
C GLY A 138 29.72 -9.42 -6.95
N THR A 139 29.40 -8.45 -6.10
CA THR A 139 28.42 -8.64 -5.04
C THR A 139 27.08 -8.10 -5.54
N MET A 140 26.00 -8.87 -5.36
CA MET A 140 24.66 -8.39 -5.67
C MET A 140 24.28 -7.22 -4.75
N THR A 141 23.52 -6.27 -5.28
CA THR A 141 23.18 -5.02 -4.58
C THR A 141 21.68 -4.81 -4.63
N GLN A 142 21.11 -4.42 -3.49
CA GLN A 142 19.70 -4.03 -3.40
C GLN A 142 19.53 -2.56 -3.76
N TYR A 143 18.45 -2.26 -4.47
CA TYR A 143 18.03 -0.92 -4.83
C TYR A 143 16.61 -0.66 -4.37
N ASP A 144 16.39 0.50 -3.75
CA ASP A 144 15.05 0.97 -3.41
C ASP A 144 14.56 1.94 -4.49
N CYS A 145 13.33 1.75 -4.95
CA CYS A 145 12.65 2.72 -5.79
C CYS A 145 12.16 3.87 -4.90
N THR A 146 12.87 5.00 -4.93
CA THR A 146 12.63 6.15 -4.04
C THR A 146 12.46 7.44 -4.82
N LEU A 147 11.88 8.44 -4.16
CA LEU A 147 11.68 9.75 -4.75
C LEU A 147 12.92 10.62 -4.49
N VAL A 148 13.66 10.96 -5.56
CA VAL A 148 14.80 11.88 -5.49
C VAL A 148 14.45 13.13 -6.29
N SER A 149 14.37 14.27 -5.60
CA SER A 149 14.02 15.56 -6.22
C SER A 149 12.73 15.51 -7.04
N GLY A 150 11.69 14.81 -6.54
CA GLY A 150 10.39 14.69 -7.19
C GLY A 150 10.32 13.65 -8.32
N THR A 151 11.39 12.90 -8.58
CA THR A 151 11.41 11.84 -9.61
C THR A 151 11.67 10.48 -8.97
N ALA A 152 10.88 9.47 -9.31
CA ALA A 152 11.09 8.09 -8.86
C ALA A 152 12.34 7.51 -9.53
N THR A 153 13.34 7.13 -8.74
CA THR A 153 14.62 6.58 -9.19
C THR A 153 15.12 5.48 -8.26
N TYR A 154 15.92 4.57 -8.82
CA TYR A 154 16.61 3.57 -8.01
C TYR A 154 17.78 4.18 -7.26
N VAL A 155 17.91 3.82 -5.99
CA VAL A 155 19.02 4.20 -5.12
C VAL A 155 19.54 2.94 -4.42
N SER A 156 20.85 2.69 -4.50
CA SER A 156 21.49 1.57 -3.81
C SER A 156 21.37 1.72 -2.30
N THR A 157 20.93 0.67 -1.61
CA THR A 157 20.77 0.67 -0.14
C THR A 157 22.11 0.74 0.59
N THR A 158 23.20 0.38 -0.09
CA THR A 158 24.57 0.43 0.45
C THR A 158 25.34 1.68 0.03
N GLY A 159 24.77 2.52 -0.85
CA GLY A 159 25.45 3.64 -1.47
C GLY A 159 26.55 3.24 -2.48
N VAL A 160 26.69 1.95 -2.76
CA VAL A 160 27.63 1.40 -3.74
C VAL A 160 26.84 0.68 -4.83
N ASP A 161 27.08 1.05 -6.08
CA ASP A 161 26.45 0.40 -7.21
C ASP A 161 27.06 -0.98 -7.49
N ILE A 162 26.26 -1.88 -8.05
CA ILE A 162 26.76 -3.18 -8.49
C ILE A 162 27.91 -3.01 -9.48
N GLN A 163 28.97 -3.79 -9.28
CA GLN A 163 30.11 -3.86 -10.19
C GLN A 163 30.35 -5.32 -10.57
N CYS A 164 30.05 -5.67 -11.82
CA CYS A 164 30.31 -7.00 -12.37
C CYS A 164 31.57 -6.95 -13.23
N THR A 165 32.63 -7.58 -12.74
CA THR A 165 33.90 -7.68 -13.45
C THR A 165 34.05 -9.05 -14.10
N CYS A 166 34.58 -9.08 -15.31
CA CYS A 166 34.88 -10.34 -15.97
C CYS A 166 35.99 -11.08 -15.22
N LYS A 167 35.76 -12.35 -14.85
CA LYS A 167 36.75 -13.20 -14.22
C LYS A 167 37.95 -13.43 -15.14
N ALA A 168 39.13 -13.49 -14.56
CA ALA A 168 40.36 -13.74 -15.31
C ALA A 168 40.29 -15.07 -16.08
N GLY A 169 40.49 -15.02 -17.40
CA GLY A 169 40.43 -16.19 -18.27
C GLY A 169 39.02 -16.61 -18.72
N ALA A 170 37.98 -15.89 -18.31
CA ALA A 170 36.62 -16.14 -18.78
C ALA A 170 36.31 -15.39 -20.08
N ALA A 171 35.43 -15.95 -20.90
CA ALA A 171 35.00 -15.36 -22.16
C ALA A 171 33.76 -14.47 -21.97
N CYS A 172 33.95 -13.26 -21.44
CA CYS A 172 32.85 -12.32 -21.15
C CYS A 172 32.46 -11.42 -22.34
N THR A 173 32.92 -11.74 -23.56
CA THR A 173 32.51 -10.99 -24.74
C THR A 173 31.05 -11.28 -25.06
N ARG A 174 30.28 -10.22 -25.33
CA ARG A 174 28.86 -10.28 -25.68
C ARG A 174 28.66 -11.25 -26.84
N ARG A 175 28.10 -12.43 -26.59
CA ARG A 175 27.79 -13.41 -27.63
C ARG A 175 26.62 -12.85 -28.46
N LEU A 176 26.93 -12.07 -29.49
CA LEU A 176 25.98 -11.53 -30.47
C LEU A 176 25.61 -12.56 -31.57
N ILE A 177 25.64 -13.84 -31.25
CA ILE A 177 25.33 -14.96 -32.14
C ILE A 177 24.60 -15.98 -31.25
N GLU A 178 23.27 -16.10 -31.22
CA GLU A 178 22.39 -16.58 -32.30
C GLU A 178 20.96 -15.95 -32.27
N LEU A 179 20.84 -14.64 -32.53
CA LEU A 179 19.51 -14.00 -32.69
C LEU A 179 18.81 -14.30 -34.04
N GLN A 180 19.24 -15.32 -34.79
CA GLN A 180 18.65 -15.67 -36.08
C GLN A 180 18.00 -17.07 -36.14
N GLN A 181 18.01 -17.86 -35.06
CA GLN A 181 17.31 -19.16 -35.02
C GLN A 181 16.34 -19.34 -33.83
N ALA A 182 16.42 -18.51 -32.79
CA ALA A 182 15.53 -18.59 -31.62
C ALA A 182 14.19 -17.83 -31.75
N VAL A 183 13.85 -17.32 -32.94
CA VAL A 183 12.59 -16.56 -33.17
C VAL A 183 11.37 -17.48 -33.31
N GLN A 184 11.52 -18.81 -33.27
CA GLN A 184 10.39 -19.71 -33.59
C GLN A 184 9.94 -20.72 -32.55
N GLN A 185 10.57 -20.84 -31.38
CA GLN A 185 10.03 -21.68 -30.31
C GLN A 185 10.32 -21.03 -28.96
N ARG A 186 9.27 -20.81 -28.16
CA ARG A 186 9.39 -20.59 -26.70
C ARG A 186 9.95 -21.88 -26.08
N THR A 187 11.23 -22.15 -26.31
CA THR A 187 11.92 -23.27 -25.68
C THR A 187 12.19 -22.87 -24.24
N LEU A 188 11.68 -23.68 -23.32
CA LEU A 188 12.04 -23.62 -21.90
C LEU A 188 13.57 -23.50 -21.75
N GLY A 189 14.01 -22.66 -20.83
CA GLY A 189 15.40 -22.60 -20.39
C GLY A 189 15.86 -23.96 -19.89
N SER A 190 17.17 -24.24 -19.94
CA SER A 190 17.70 -25.56 -19.54
C SER A 190 17.37 -25.91 -18.08
N CYS A 191 17.15 -24.91 -17.24
CA CYS A 191 16.81 -25.08 -15.82
C CYS A 191 15.32 -24.91 -15.46
N ASP A 192 14.43 -24.55 -16.40
CA ASP A 192 13.01 -24.26 -16.10
C ASP A 192 12.27 -25.48 -15.49
N LEU A 193 12.66 -26.70 -15.87
CA LEU A 193 12.08 -27.93 -15.32
C LEU A 193 12.41 -28.15 -13.83
N SER A 194 13.36 -27.40 -13.28
CA SER A 194 13.78 -27.52 -11.88
C SER A 194 13.07 -26.54 -10.93
N GLU A 195 12.28 -25.60 -11.44
CA GLU A 195 11.66 -24.53 -10.61
C GLU A 195 10.69 -25.06 -9.55
N ALA A 196 9.76 -25.93 -9.96
CA ALA A 196 8.80 -26.55 -9.05
C ALA A 196 9.47 -27.45 -7.99
N ALA A 197 10.61 -28.06 -8.33
CA ALA A 197 11.36 -28.92 -7.41
C ALA A 197 12.11 -28.13 -6.32
N MET A 198 12.26 -26.80 -6.49
CA MET A 198 12.97 -25.93 -5.55
C MET A 198 12.03 -25.04 -4.71
N GLY A 199 10.71 -25.13 -4.90
CA GLY A 199 9.76 -24.26 -4.22
C GLY A 199 9.81 -22.81 -4.69
N LEU A 200 10.29 -22.54 -5.91
CA LEU A 200 10.26 -21.18 -6.49
C LEU A 200 8.83 -20.68 -6.74
N VAL A 201 7.84 -21.57 -6.68
CA VAL A 201 6.41 -21.30 -6.80
C VAL A 201 5.71 -21.14 -5.45
N ASP A 202 6.47 -21.10 -4.35
CA ASP A 202 5.92 -20.94 -3.01
C ASP A 202 5.36 -19.53 -2.80
N VAL A 203 4.32 -19.43 -1.97
CA VAL A 203 3.68 -18.15 -1.66
C VAL A 203 4.67 -17.17 -1.02
N GLY A 204 4.66 -15.93 -1.48
CA GLY A 204 5.55 -14.87 -0.99
C GLY A 204 6.97 -14.91 -1.55
N VAL A 205 7.28 -15.83 -2.48
CA VAL A 205 8.55 -15.88 -3.22
C VAL A 205 8.38 -15.29 -4.61
N SER A 206 9.36 -14.49 -5.04
CA SER A 206 9.45 -13.88 -6.37
C SER A 206 10.84 -14.13 -6.95
N HIS A 207 10.93 -14.33 -8.26
CA HIS A 207 12.21 -14.64 -8.92
C HIS A 207 12.22 -14.25 -10.39
N ASP A 208 13.42 -14.14 -10.96
CA ASP A 208 13.65 -13.94 -12.41
C ASP A 208 14.30 -15.16 -13.10
N CYS A 209 14.15 -16.35 -12.50
CA CYS A 209 14.74 -17.59 -12.99
C CYS A 209 14.14 -18.17 -14.29
N LEU A 210 12.95 -17.72 -14.70
CA LEU A 210 12.27 -18.23 -15.88
C LEU A 210 13.10 -17.98 -17.16
N GLY A 211 13.36 -19.03 -17.93
CA GLY A 211 14.04 -18.95 -19.22
C GLY A 211 15.56 -18.86 -19.12
N LYS A 212 16.16 -19.05 -17.93
CA LYS A 212 17.62 -19.04 -17.75
C LYS A 212 18.24 -20.33 -18.30
N GLY A 213 19.27 -20.16 -19.12
CA GLY A 213 20.10 -21.22 -19.66
C GLY A 213 21.33 -21.52 -18.79
N ASP A 214 22.06 -22.56 -19.17
CA ASP A 214 23.27 -22.99 -18.45
C ASP A 214 24.23 -21.80 -18.29
N THR A 215 24.87 -21.73 -17.12
CA THR A 215 25.82 -20.70 -16.67
C THR A 215 25.21 -19.36 -16.27
N GLU A 216 23.94 -19.10 -16.60
CA GLU A 216 23.22 -17.90 -16.17
C GLU A 216 22.81 -17.98 -14.70
N ALA A 217 22.66 -16.80 -14.11
CA ALA A 217 22.21 -16.62 -12.75
C ALA A 217 20.79 -16.02 -12.71
N CYS A 218 20.11 -16.27 -11.60
CA CYS A 218 18.87 -15.60 -11.22
C CYS A 218 18.84 -15.32 -9.72
N VAL A 219 18.03 -14.34 -9.33
CA VAL A 219 17.77 -14.03 -7.93
C VAL A 219 16.38 -14.51 -7.55
N VAL A 220 16.30 -15.06 -6.34
CA VAL A 220 15.08 -15.43 -5.66
C VAL A 220 14.97 -14.55 -4.43
N GLU A 221 13.89 -13.80 -4.36
CA GLU A 221 13.59 -12.81 -3.34
C GLU A 221 12.15 -12.97 -2.83
N CYS A 222 11.72 -12.05 -1.98
CA CYS A 222 10.35 -12.04 -1.50
C CYS A 222 9.47 -11.20 -2.42
N SER A 223 8.24 -11.65 -2.63
CA SER A 223 7.21 -10.88 -3.36
C SER A 223 6.87 -9.59 -2.62
N ASP A 224 6.26 -8.66 -3.34
CA ASP A 224 5.70 -7.46 -2.73
C ASP A 224 4.69 -7.84 -1.63
N GLY A 225 4.61 -7.05 -0.56
CA GLY A 225 3.87 -7.41 0.65
C GLY A 225 4.58 -8.39 1.59
N TYR A 226 5.74 -8.92 1.23
CA TYR A 226 6.55 -9.76 2.11
C TYR A 226 7.84 -9.03 2.54
N GLU A 227 8.36 -9.39 3.71
CA GLU A 227 9.61 -8.91 4.28
C GLU A 227 10.64 -10.04 4.26
N LEU A 228 11.77 -9.77 3.60
CA LEU A 228 12.91 -10.67 3.54
C LEU A 228 13.62 -10.73 4.90
N GLN A 229 13.66 -11.93 5.50
CA GLN A 229 14.42 -12.19 6.72
C GLN A 229 15.81 -12.70 6.35
N GLY A 230 16.78 -11.80 6.25
CA GLY A 230 18.17 -12.12 5.91
C GLY A 230 18.59 -11.57 4.54
N ARG A 231 19.02 -12.46 3.64
CA ARG A 231 19.50 -12.11 2.29
C ARG A 231 18.68 -12.85 1.22
N PRO A 232 18.56 -12.32 0.00
CA PRO A 232 17.95 -13.06 -1.09
C PRO A 232 18.90 -14.17 -1.53
N SER A 233 18.39 -15.09 -2.35
CA SER A 233 19.14 -16.24 -2.80
C SER A 233 19.56 -16.07 -4.25
N LEU A 234 20.86 -16.18 -4.51
CA LEU A 234 21.41 -16.24 -5.85
C LEU A 234 21.50 -17.70 -6.29
N TYR A 235 20.91 -18.02 -7.44
CA TYR A 235 20.98 -19.34 -8.05
C TYR A 235 21.74 -19.25 -9.36
N HIS A 236 22.49 -20.30 -9.66
CA HIS A 236 23.15 -20.50 -10.95
C HIS A 236 22.57 -21.73 -11.63
N CYS A 237 22.23 -21.60 -12.91
CA CYS A 237 21.83 -22.73 -13.72
C CYS A 237 23.09 -23.54 -14.12
N ARG A 238 23.15 -24.79 -13.68
CA ARG A 238 24.26 -25.70 -13.97
C ARG A 238 23.73 -27.08 -14.33
N GLU A 239 24.07 -27.54 -15.52
CA GLU A 239 23.71 -28.88 -16.02
C GLU A 239 22.19 -29.10 -15.96
N GLY A 240 21.41 -28.10 -16.36
CA GLY A 240 19.95 -28.15 -16.35
C GLY A 240 19.28 -28.12 -14.96
N ARG A 241 20.02 -27.73 -13.91
CA ARG A 241 19.49 -27.53 -12.56
C ARG A 241 19.98 -26.23 -11.94
N PHE A 242 19.07 -25.51 -11.26
CA PHE A 242 19.46 -24.39 -10.42
C PHE A 242 20.15 -24.85 -9.12
N VAL A 243 21.28 -24.23 -8.81
CA VAL A 243 22.08 -24.48 -7.61
C VAL A 243 22.27 -23.18 -6.84
N GLY A 244 21.89 -23.16 -5.56
CA GLY A 244 21.93 -21.97 -4.69
C GLY A 244 21.80 -22.33 -3.20
N GLU A 245 21.79 -21.32 -2.32
CA GLU A 245 21.84 -21.48 -0.85
C GLU A 245 20.48 -21.87 -0.19
N GLY A 246 19.46 -22.19 -0.98
CA GLY A 246 18.09 -22.45 -0.50
C GLY A 246 17.16 -21.24 -0.69
N LEU A 247 15.87 -21.39 -0.38
CA LEU A 247 14.90 -20.29 -0.52
C LEU A 247 15.12 -19.22 0.57
N PRO A 248 14.88 -17.93 0.26
CA PRO A 248 14.84 -16.90 1.26
C PRO A 248 13.66 -17.12 2.23
N THR A 249 13.78 -16.61 3.45
CA THR A 249 12.66 -16.60 4.40
C THR A 249 11.84 -15.33 4.21
N CYS A 250 10.61 -15.47 3.74
CA CYS A 250 9.70 -14.36 3.46
C CYS A 250 8.58 -14.31 4.49
N LYS A 251 8.49 -13.20 5.24
CA LYS A 251 7.46 -12.97 6.25
C LYS A 251 6.43 -11.96 5.73
N ALA A 252 5.15 -12.34 5.68
CA ALA A 252 4.09 -11.43 5.24
C ALA A 252 4.03 -10.16 6.12
N LYS A 253 3.92 -9.00 5.49
CA LYS A 253 3.79 -7.69 6.17
C LYS A 253 2.33 -7.44 6.54
N PRO A 254 2.06 -6.72 7.65
CA PRO A 254 0.70 -6.35 8.03
C PRO A 254 0.13 -5.27 7.10
N CYS A 255 -1.15 -5.38 6.74
CA CYS A 255 -1.87 -4.26 6.12
C CYS A 255 -2.26 -3.24 7.18
N THR A 256 -2.04 -1.96 6.85
CA THR A 256 -2.40 -0.84 7.73
C THR A 256 -3.28 0.20 7.05
N MET A 257 -3.59 0.01 5.77
CA MET A 257 -4.32 0.95 4.93
C MET A 257 -5.69 0.38 4.54
N LYS A 258 -6.65 1.27 4.23
CA LYS A 258 -8.05 0.92 3.96
C LYS A 258 -8.70 0.05 5.04
N PHE A 259 -8.40 0.32 6.32
CA PHE A 259 -9.14 -0.34 7.39
C PHE A 259 -10.65 -0.14 7.19
N PRO A 260 -11.47 -1.20 7.33
CA PRO A 260 -12.91 -1.05 7.25
C PRO A 260 -13.39 -0.09 8.34
N SER A 261 -13.91 1.04 7.90
CA SER A 261 -14.42 2.11 8.76
C SER A 261 -15.79 2.54 8.26
N GLY A 262 -16.66 2.91 9.18
CA GLY A 262 -18.03 3.26 8.87
C GLY A 262 -18.89 3.26 10.13
N GLU A 263 -20.01 3.96 10.06
CA GLU A 263 -20.96 4.02 11.18
C GLU A 263 -21.49 2.61 11.46
N GLY A 264 -21.26 2.13 12.69
CA GLY A 264 -21.67 0.78 13.09
C GLY A 264 -20.86 -0.36 12.51
N VAL A 265 -19.69 -0.11 11.93
CA VAL A 265 -18.78 -1.14 11.43
C VAL A 265 -17.81 -1.57 12.52
N THR A 266 -17.57 -2.86 12.63
CA THR A 266 -16.56 -3.51 13.47
C THR A 266 -15.81 -4.54 12.65
N HIS A 267 -14.55 -4.83 12.98
CA HIS A 267 -13.72 -5.74 12.19
C HIS A 267 -12.66 -6.45 13.03
N ASP A 268 -12.09 -7.52 12.49
CA ASP A 268 -10.96 -8.28 13.04
C ASP A 268 -9.65 -8.12 12.22
N CYS A 269 -9.60 -7.13 11.31
CA CYS A 269 -8.46 -6.88 10.42
C CYS A 269 -7.15 -6.42 11.10
N SER A 270 -7.12 -6.25 12.43
CA SER A 270 -5.94 -5.77 13.13
C SER A 270 -4.81 -6.81 13.10
N GLY A 271 -3.68 -6.45 12.48
CA GLY A 271 -2.51 -7.31 12.36
C GLY A 271 -2.62 -8.39 11.28
N VAL A 272 -3.66 -8.34 10.44
CA VAL A 272 -3.78 -9.24 9.29
C VAL A 272 -2.74 -8.90 8.24
N THR A 273 -2.03 -9.91 7.77
CA THR A 273 -0.89 -9.79 6.87
C THR A 273 -1.25 -10.16 5.43
N THR A 274 -0.36 -9.84 4.48
CA THR A 274 -0.54 -10.09 3.05
C THR A 274 -1.05 -11.52 2.77
N ASP A 275 -1.95 -11.63 1.80
CA ASP A 275 -2.66 -12.85 1.36
C ASP A 275 -3.61 -13.47 2.41
N SER A 276 -3.72 -12.88 3.60
CA SER A 276 -4.70 -13.29 4.61
C SER A 276 -5.96 -12.44 4.54
N THR A 277 -7.04 -12.99 5.08
CA THR A 277 -8.36 -12.35 5.07
C THR A 277 -8.84 -11.96 6.46
N CYS A 278 -9.65 -10.91 6.52
CA CYS A 278 -10.41 -10.50 7.71
C CYS A 278 -11.87 -10.25 7.36
N ALA A 279 -12.72 -10.06 8.37
CA ALA A 279 -14.12 -9.76 8.20
C ALA A 279 -14.48 -8.39 8.81
N ALA A 280 -15.27 -7.63 8.06
CA ALA A 280 -15.99 -6.45 8.55
C ALA A 280 -17.48 -6.79 8.72
N THR A 281 -18.04 -6.44 9.87
CA THR A 281 -19.44 -6.73 10.24
C THR A 281 -20.08 -5.57 10.98
N CYS A 282 -21.41 -5.55 11.02
CA CYS A 282 -22.17 -4.64 11.88
C CYS A 282 -21.86 -4.92 13.36
N GLY A 283 -21.47 -3.87 14.08
CA GLY A 283 -21.29 -3.86 15.53
C GLY A 283 -22.61 -3.82 16.30
N GLY A 284 -22.52 -3.77 17.63
CA GLY A 284 -23.69 -3.74 18.50
C GLY A 284 -24.63 -2.56 18.20
N GLY A 285 -25.93 -2.86 18.05
CA GLY A 285 -26.96 -1.86 17.70
C GLY A 285 -27.18 -1.68 16.18
N TYR A 286 -26.34 -2.28 15.35
CA TYR A 286 -26.48 -2.30 13.90
C TYR A 286 -26.83 -3.71 13.43
N SER A 287 -27.57 -3.80 12.33
CA SER A 287 -27.95 -5.10 11.76
C SER A 287 -27.69 -5.10 10.26
N HIS A 288 -27.24 -6.26 9.77
CA HIS A 288 -27.11 -6.50 8.36
C HIS A 288 -28.47 -6.32 7.67
N LYS A 289 -28.47 -5.73 6.48
CA LYS A 289 -29.64 -5.75 5.63
C LYS A 289 -30.04 -7.21 5.36
N ARG A 290 -31.33 -7.49 5.24
CA ARG A 290 -31.82 -8.86 5.02
C ARG A 290 -31.18 -9.47 3.77
N GLY A 291 -30.43 -10.56 3.96
CA GLY A 291 -29.68 -11.24 2.88
C GLY A 291 -28.23 -10.78 2.71
N SER A 292 -27.74 -9.84 3.53
CA SER A 292 -26.34 -9.44 3.58
C SER A 292 -25.57 -10.25 4.62
N ALA A 293 -24.28 -10.46 4.37
CA ALA A 293 -23.35 -11.17 5.23
C ALA A 293 -22.15 -10.25 5.59
N PRO A 294 -21.32 -10.62 6.58
CA PRO A 294 -20.05 -9.94 6.83
C PRO A 294 -19.22 -9.86 5.54
N GLN A 295 -18.59 -8.70 5.33
CA GLN A 295 -17.73 -8.48 4.18
C GLN A 295 -16.35 -9.07 4.47
N THR A 296 -15.90 -10.00 3.62
CA THR A 296 -14.53 -10.51 3.67
C THR A 296 -13.61 -9.57 2.91
N LEU A 297 -12.51 -9.19 3.56
CA LEU A 297 -11.47 -8.32 3.01
C LEU A 297 -10.16 -9.10 2.99
N THR A 298 -9.37 -8.92 1.95
CA THR A 298 -8.06 -9.52 1.76
C THR A 298 -6.99 -8.45 1.87
N CYS A 299 -5.95 -8.72 2.65
CA CYS A 299 -4.77 -7.86 2.73
C CYS A 299 -3.91 -8.03 1.47
N GLN A 300 -3.76 -6.96 0.71
CA GLN A 300 -3.05 -6.92 -0.56
C GLN A 300 -1.54 -6.67 -0.36
N GLU A 301 -0.76 -6.89 -1.42
CA GLU A 301 0.69 -6.66 -1.44
C GLU A 301 1.10 -5.21 -1.19
N ASN A 302 0.23 -4.26 -1.54
CA ASN A 302 0.44 -2.82 -1.32
C ASN A 302 0.11 -2.37 0.13
N GLY A 303 -0.28 -3.29 1.01
CA GLY A 303 -0.62 -2.98 2.41
C GLY A 303 -2.05 -2.44 2.63
N GLU A 304 -2.90 -2.50 1.61
CA GLU A 304 -4.33 -2.14 1.69
C GLU A 304 -5.24 -3.36 1.86
N PHE A 305 -6.37 -3.17 2.54
CA PHE A 305 -7.48 -4.12 2.46
C PHE A 305 -8.38 -3.83 1.26
N SER A 306 -8.75 -4.88 0.53
CA SER A 306 -9.76 -4.84 -0.52
C SER A 306 -10.74 -6.00 -0.36
N SER A 307 -11.99 -5.82 -0.81
CA SER A 307 -12.91 -6.96 -0.93
C SER A 307 -12.59 -7.79 -2.16
N ALA A 308 -12.79 -9.10 -2.08
CA ALA A 308 -12.93 -9.92 -3.28
C ALA A 308 -14.17 -9.45 -4.06
N GLU A 309 -14.00 -9.18 -5.36
CA GLU A 309 -15.09 -8.87 -6.30
C GLU A 309 -16.11 -10.02 -6.39
#